data_AF-A0A950C289-F1
#
_entry.id   AF-A0A950C289-F1
#
_cell.length_a   1.000
_cell.length_b   1.000
_cell.length_c   1.000
_cell.angle_alpha   90.00
_cell.angle_beta   90.00
_cell.angle_gamma   90.00
#
_symmetry.space_group_name_H-M   'P 1'
#
loop_
_entity.id
_entity.type
_entity.pdbx_description
1 polymer ?
#
loop_
_entity_poly.entity_id
_entity_poly.type
_entity_poly.pdbx_seq_one_letter_code
_entity_poly.pdbx_strand_id
1 'polypeptide(L)'
;MSRAEETRESREHRHESDKAPPASSQPSGVPSEGPVGLADTPAQQVLRARVREACAAFGNAYWRELDRQRAYPEEFVRAFTQNRLLAALIPDEYGGLGLPLSDAAIITEEINHAGGNAGTAHAQMYIMGALLRHGSPAQKRQWLPPIAR
;
A
#
# COMPACT_ATOMS: atom_id res chain seq x y z
N MET A 1 17.86 -18.55 44.34
CA MET A 1 16.93 -17.70 43.58
C MET A 1 15.90 -18.63 42.98
N SER A 2 14.62 -18.32 43.17
CA SER A 2 13.51 -19.25 42.94
C SER A 2 13.19 -19.36 41.45
N ARG A 3 12.73 -20.52 40.98
CA ARG A 3 12.23 -20.77 39.61
C ARG A 3 11.14 -19.77 39.17
N ALA A 4 10.50 -19.09 40.13
CA ALA A 4 9.55 -18.01 39.91
C ALA A 4 10.20 -16.67 39.48
N GLU A 5 11.45 -16.41 39.84
CA GLU A 5 12.19 -15.18 39.52
C GLU A 5 12.76 -15.23 38.10
N GLU A 6 13.33 -16.36 37.66
CA GLU A 6 13.80 -16.58 36.28
C GLU A 6 12.67 -16.46 35.23
N THR A 7 11.46 -16.87 35.61
CA THR A 7 10.28 -16.79 34.73
C THR A 7 9.79 -15.34 34.57
N ARG A 8 10.07 -14.48 35.55
CA ARG A 8 9.70 -13.07 35.54
C ARG A 8 10.71 -12.24 34.73
N GLU A 9 12.01 -12.47 34.93
CA GLU A 9 13.07 -11.82 34.12
C GLU A 9 12.97 -12.22 32.64
N SER A 10 12.67 -13.49 32.34
CA SER A 10 12.46 -13.95 30.95
C SER A 10 11.22 -13.35 30.27
N ARG A 11 10.21 -12.93 31.06
CA ARG A 11 9.03 -12.22 30.55
C ARG A 11 9.30 -10.72 30.36
N GLU A 12 10.07 -10.12 31.26
CA GLU A 12 10.47 -8.71 31.19
C GLU A 12 11.43 -8.47 30.02
N HIS A 13 12.43 -9.35 29.80
CA HIS A 13 13.32 -9.27 28.64
C HIS A 13 12.60 -9.42 27.29
N ARG A 14 11.57 -10.28 27.25
CA ARG A 14 10.75 -10.46 26.04
C ARG A 14 9.88 -9.23 25.74
N HIS A 15 9.54 -8.45 26.77
CA HIS A 15 8.75 -7.21 26.63
C HIS A 15 9.60 -6.04 26.10
N GLU A 16 10.87 -5.98 26.47
CA GLU A 16 11.81 -4.95 25.99
C GLU A 16 12.18 -5.16 24.51
N SER A 17 12.35 -6.42 24.08
CA SER A 17 12.76 -6.79 22.71
C SER A 17 11.67 -6.65 21.64
N ASP A 18 10.41 -6.45 22.02
CA ASP A 18 9.27 -6.31 21.10
C ASP A 18 8.83 -4.85 20.90
N LYS A 19 9.63 -3.91 21.43
CA LYS A 19 9.40 -2.48 21.25
C LYS A 19 9.76 -2.12 19.82
N ALA A 20 8.73 -1.96 18.99
CA ALA A 20 8.88 -1.43 17.64
C ALA A 20 9.62 -0.08 17.69
N PRO A 21 10.46 0.23 16.68
CA PRO A 21 11.01 1.57 16.57
C PRO A 21 9.87 2.60 16.64
N PRO A 22 10.10 3.76 17.28
CA PRO A 22 9.07 4.78 17.35
C PRO A 22 8.55 5.05 15.94
N ALA A 23 7.22 5.02 15.79
CA ALA A 23 6.58 5.44 14.56
C ALA A 23 7.22 6.77 14.17
N SER A 24 7.78 6.84 12.96
CA SER A 24 8.33 8.07 12.42
C SER A 24 7.30 9.17 12.68
N SER A 25 7.73 10.22 13.38
CA SER A 25 6.87 11.33 13.77
C SER A 25 6.17 11.82 12.51
N GLN A 26 4.90 11.46 12.35
CA GLN A 26 4.11 12.01 11.27
C GLN A 26 4.12 13.52 11.51
N PRO A 27 4.47 14.33 10.50
CA PRO A 27 4.48 15.77 10.69
C PRO A 27 3.06 16.18 11.09
N SER A 28 2.92 16.63 12.34
CA SER A 28 1.74 17.33 12.83
C SER A 28 1.71 18.68 12.14
N GLY A 29 1.04 18.74 10.99
CA GLY A 29 0.87 19.98 10.26
C GLY A 29 -0.19 19.77 9.20
N VAL A 30 -1.34 20.41 9.38
CA VAL A 30 -2.20 20.75 8.24
C VAL A 30 -1.41 21.78 7.43
N PRO A 31 -0.94 21.50 6.19
CA PRO A 31 -0.26 22.52 5.43
C PRO A 31 -1.31 23.47 4.85
N SER A 32 -1.32 24.69 5.39
CA SER A 32 -1.56 26.01 4.77
C SER A 32 -2.75 26.17 3.81
N GLU A 33 -3.60 27.16 4.12
CA GLU A 33 -4.50 27.83 3.18
C GLU A 33 -3.72 28.48 2.03
N GLY A 34 -3.51 27.71 0.97
CA GLY A 34 -3.08 28.16 -0.36
C GLY A 34 -3.89 27.41 -1.42
N PRO A 35 -3.92 27.87 -2.69
CA PRO A 35 -4.57 27.10 -3.74
C PRO A 35 -4.00 25.69 -3.74
N VAL A 36 -4.87 24.68 -3.71
CA VAL A 36 -4.46 23.27 -3.88
C VAL A 36 -3.74 23.20 -5.21
N GLY A 37 -2.42 23.11 -5.18
CA GLY A 37 -1.62 22.94 -6.37
C GLY A 37 -1.95 21.58 -6.96
N LEU A 38 -2.82 21.55 -7.97
CA LEU A 38 -3.20 20.33 -8.70
C LEU A 38 -2.11 19.89 -9.70
N ALA A 39 -1.01 20.64 -9.78
CA ALA A 39 0.12 20.29 -10.63
C ALA A 39 0.90 19.15 -9.97
N ASP A 40 1.03 18.04 -10.69
CA ASP A 40 1.87 16.93 -10.25
C ASP A 40 3.35 17.36 -10.17
N THR A 41 4.03 16.82 -9.17
CA THR A 41 5.50 16.86 -9.10
C THR A 41 6.14 16.02 -10.22
N PRO A 42 7.43 16.21 -10.53
CA PRO A 42 8.14 15.34 -11.48
C PRO A 42 8.09 13.85 -11.10
N ALA A 43 8.14 13.52 -9.81
CA ALA A 43 8.01 12.14 -9.33
C ALA A 43 6.61 11.57 -9.60
N GLN A 44 5.58 12.38 -9.41
CA GLN A 44 4.20 12.00 -9.71
C GLN A 44 3.96 11.83 -11.21
N GLN A 45 4.60 12.64 -12.07
CA GLN A 45 4.58 12.43 -13.53
C GLN A 45 5.21 11.09 -13.93
N VAL A 46 6.33 10.71 -13.29
CA VAL A 46 6.96 9.39 -13.48
C VAL A 46 6.01 8.28 -13.02
N LEU A 47 5.33 8.45 -11.88
CA LEU A 47 4.33 7.50 -11.40
C LEU A 47 3.19 7.34 -12.41
N ARG A 48 2.63 8.44 -12.94
CA ARG A 48 1.59 8.38 -13.98
C ARG A 48 2.04 7.61 -15.21
N ALA A 49 3.26 7.88 -15.70
CA ALA A 49 3.83 7.15 -16.83
C ALA A 49 3.92 5.65 -16.55
N ARG A 50 4.37 5.27 -15.35
CA ARG A 50 4.48 3.86 -14.94
C ARG A 50 3.12 3.16 -14.84
N VAL A 51 2.10 3.85 -14.33
CA VAL A 51 0.72 3.31 -14.27
C VAL A 51 0.15 3.17 -15.68
N ARG A 52 0.37 4.17 -16.55
CA ARG A 52 -0.06 4.13 -17.95
C ARG A 52 0.57 2.95 -18.71
N GLU A 53 1.84 2.70 -18.50
CA GLU A 53 2.55 1.55 -19.06
C GLU A 53 1.96 0.23 -18.56
N ALA A 54 1.71 0.10 -17.24
CA ALA A 54 1.08 -1.09 -16.67
C ALA A 54 -0.36 -1.31 -17.20
N CYS A 55 -1.09 -0.22 -17.50
CA CYS A 55 -2.43 -0.28 -18.10
C CYS A 55 -2.42 -0.64 -19.59
N ALA A 56 -1.29 -0.48 -20.31
CA ALA A 56 -1.26 -0.58 -21.77
C ALA A 56 -1.69 -1.96 -22.31
N ALA A 57 -1.53 -3.02 -21.50
CA ALA A 57 -1.98 -4.37 -21.84
C ALA A 57 -3.51 -4.58 -21.69
N PHE A 58 -4.22 -3.68 -21.00
CA PHE A 58 -5.61 -3.88 -20.54
C PHE A 58 -6.56 -2.83 -21.14
N GLY A 59 -6.78 -2.91 -22.44
CA GLY A 59 -7.69 -2.01 -23.15
C GLY A 59 -9.18 -2.31 -22.92
N ASN A 60 -10.04 -1.49 -23.52
CA ASN A 60 -11.51 -1.58 -23.37
C ASN A 60 -12.11 -2.97 -23.67
N ALA A 61 -11.53 -3.72 -24.61
CA ALA A 61 -12.01 -5.06 -24.95
C ALA A 61 -11.86 -6.05 -23.77
N TYR A 62 -10.73 -6.00 -23.07
CA TYR A 62 -10.47 -6.81 -21.88
C TYR A 62 -11.50 -6.52 -20.79
N TRP A 63 -11.73 -5.25 -20.47
CA TRP A 63 -12.67 -4.85 -19.42
C TRP A 63 -14.13 -5.19 -19.75
N ARG A 64 -14.55 -5.00 -21.01
CA ARG A 64 -15.89 -5.38 -21.46
C ARG A 64 -16.14 -6.87 -21.39
N GLU A 65 -15.13 -7.68 -21.72
CA GLU A 65 -15.24 -9.12 -21.65
C GLU A 65 -15.33 -9.62 -20.21
N LEU A 66 -14.51 -9.07 -19.30
CA LEU A 66 -14.62 -9.33 -17.87
C LEU A 66 -16.00 -8.98 -17.32
N ASP A 67 -16.55 -7.82 -17.67
CA ASP A 67 -17.89 -7.40 -17.24
C ASP A 67 -18.97 -8.38 -17.73
N ARG A 68 -18.92 -8.75 -19.02
CA ARG A 68 -19.83 -9.74 -19.62
C ARG A 68 -19.80 -11.09 -18.89
N GLN A 69 -18.61 -11.50 -18.43
CA GLN A 69 -18.41 -12.74 -17.69
C GLN A 69 -18.63 -12.60 -16.17
N ARG A 70 -18.75 -11.36 -15.65
CA ARG A 70 -18.69 -11.04 -14.22
C ARG A 70 -17.43 -11.62 -13.54
N ALA A 71 -16.31 -11.60 -14.26
CA ALA A 71 -15.07 -12.20 -13.83
C ALA A 71 -14.16 -11.20 -13.10
N TYR A 72 -13.25 -11.74 -12.27
CA TYR A 72 -12.24 -10.95 -11.58
C TYR A 72 -11.03 -10.68 -12.50
N PRO A 73 -10.46 -9.46 -12.53
CA PRO A 73 -9.37 -9.09 -13.44
C PRO A 73 -8.00 -9.64 -12.96
N GLU A 74 -7.84 -10.96 -12.90
CA GLU A 74 -6.63 -11.60 -12.36
C GLU A 74 -5.33 -11.17 -13.05
N GLU A 75 -5.34 -11.05 -14.38
CA GLU A 75 -4.15 -10.66 -15.15
C GLU A 75 -3.71 -9.24 -14.84
N PHE A 76 -4.67 -8.30 -14.78
CA PHE A 76 -4.44 -6.92 -14.36
C PHE A 76 -3.88 -6.85 -12.94
N VAL A 77 -4.48 -7.58 -11.99
CA VAL A 77 -4.05 -7.59 -10.59
C VAL A 77 -2.63 -8.12 -10.47
N ARG A 78 -2.32 -9.22 -11.16
CA ARG A 78 -0.97 -9.80 -11.21
C ARG A 78 0.05 -8.80 -11.75
N ALA A 79 -0.26 -8.14 -12.87
CA ALA A 79 0.62 -7.14 -13.46
C ALA A 79 0.86 -5.96 -12.52
N PHE A 80 -0.19 -5.46 -11.86
CA PHE A 80 -0.08 -4.36 -10.91
C PHE A 80 0.65 -4.74 -9.62
N THR A 81 0.51 -5.99 -9.14
CA THR A 81 1.28 -6.52 -8.02
C THR A 81 2.77 -6.64 -8.36
N GLN A 82 3.11 -7.18 -9.54
CA GLN A 82 4.50 -7.29 -10.01
C GLN A 82 5.19 -5.92 -10.13
N ASN A 83 4.43 -4.89 -10.49
CA ASN A 83 4.90 -3.49 -10.53
C ASN A 83 4.83 -2.78 -9.17
N ARG A 84 4.44 -3.49 -8.10
CA ARG A 84 4.21 -2.99 -6.73
C ARG A 84 3.21 -1.84 -6.62
N LEU A 85 2.42 -1.59 -7.67
CA LEU A 85 1.46 -0.50 -7.69
C LEU A 85 0.33 -0.75 -6.67
N LEU A 86 -0.06 -2.01 -6.43
CA LEU A 86 -1.06 -2.33 -5.40
C LEU A 86 -0.50 -2.29 -3.96
N ALA A 87 0.83 -2.24 -3.83
CA ALA A 87 1.56 -2.15 -2.57
C ALA A 87 2.10 -0.74 -2.33
N ALA A 88 1.61 0.26 -3.07
CA ALA A 88 2.14 1.63 -3.06
C ALA A 88 2.24 2.23 -1.66
N LEU A 89 1.20 2.04 -0.83
CA LEU A 89 1.13 2.58 0.54
C LEU A 89 1.85 1.72 1.59
N ILE A 90 2.29 0.51 1.23
CA ILE A 90 3.04 -0.34 2.16
C ILE A 90 4.46 0.25 2.31
N PRO A 91 4.97 0.46 3.54
CA PRO A 91 6.33 0.92 3.75
C PRO A 91 7.38 0.00 3.14
N ASP A 92 8.51 0.58 2.72
CA ASP A 92 9.64 -0.15 2.12
C ASP A 92 10.18 -1.26 3.03
N GLU A 93 10.14 -1.09 4.35
CA GLU A 93 10.56 -2.11 5.33
C GLU A 93 9.73 -3.41 5.25
N TYR A 94 8.53 -3.34 4.68
CA TYR A 94 7.69 -4.51 4.39
C TYR A 94 7.66 -4.86 2.89
N GLY A 95 8.46 -4.19 2.06
CA GLY A 95 8.60 -4.49 0.63
C GLY A 95 7.69 -3.70 -0.32
N GLY A 96 6.98 -2.68 0.18
CA GLY A 96 6.15 -1.80 -0.65
C GLY A 96 6.96 -0.67 -1.31
N LEU A 97 6.28 0.47 -1.56
CA LEU A 97 6.89 1.68 -2.14
C LEU A 97 6.90 2.88 -1.20
N GLY A 98 6.26 2.78 -0.03
CA GLY A 98 6.20 3.86 0.97
C GLY A 98 5.58 5.16 0.46
N LEU A 99 4.74 5.11 -0.58
CA LEU A 99 4.19 6.30 -1.21
C LEU A 99 3.09 6.95 -0.34
N PRO A 100 2.93 8.28 -0.42
CA PRO A 100 1.86 8.98 0.27
C PRO A 100 0.49 8.71 -0.37
N LEU A 101 -0.58 9.07 0.34
CA LEU A 101 -1.96 8.87 -0.12
C LEU A 101 -2.26 9.63 -1.44
N SER A 102 -1.64 10.78 -1.66
CA SER A 102 -1.74 11.53 -2.92
C SER A 102 -1.34 10.69 -4.13
N ASP A 103 -0.33 9.85 -3.97
CA ASP A 103 0.24 9.05 -5.05
C ASP A 103 -0.62 7.81 -5.30
N ALA A 104 -1.25 7.25 -4.26
CA ALA A 104 -2.29 6.25 -4.43
C ALA A 104 -3.50 6.80 -5.20
N ALA A 105 -3.88 8.07 -4.97
CA ALA A 105 -4.93 8.71 -5.74
C ALA A 105 -4.56 8.79 -7.23
N ILE A 106 -3.32 9.18 -7.55
CA ILE A 106 -2.79 9.20 -8.93
C ILE A 106 -2.85 7.81 -9.58
N ILE A 107 -2.50 6.75 -8.85
CA ILE A 107 -2.60 5.37 -9.38
C ILE A 107 -4.05 5.06 -9.76
N THR A 108 -5.01 5.35 -8.88
CA THR A 108 -6.44 5.08 -9.16
C THR A 108 -6.99 5.95 -10.29
N GLU A 109 -6.55 7.21 -10.38
CA GLU A 109 -6.92 8.15 -11.42
C GLU A 109 -6.46 7.64 -12.79
N GLU A 110 -5.19 7.27 -12.93
CA GLU A 110 -4.63 6.78 -14.20
C GLU A 110 -5.22 5.44 -14.64
N ILE A 111 -5.56 4.53 -13.71
CA ILE A 111 -6.28 3.29 -14.04
C ILE A 111 -7.63 3.62 -14.69
N ASN A 112 -8.41 4.51 -14.07
CA ASN A 112 -9.72 4.91 -14.60
C ASN A 112 -9.59 5.69 -15.90
N HIS A 113 -8.59 6.57 -16.02
CA HIS A 113 -8.29 7.31 -17.25
C HIS A 113 -7.94 6.36 -18.41
N ALA A 114 -7.28 5.23 -18.13
CA ALA A 114 -7.01 4.20 -19.13
C ALA A 114 -8.24 3.34 -19.51
N GLY A 115 -9.41 3.61 -18.92
CA GLY A 115 -10.64 2.86 -19.15
C GLY A 115 -10.77 1.58 -18.30
N GLY A 116 -9.89 1.40 -17.31
CA GLY A 116 -9.93 0.28 -16.38
C GLY A 116 -10.76 0.55 -15.13
N ASN A 117 -10.91 -0.47 -14.28
CA ASN A 117 -11.62 -0.38 -13.01
C ASN A 117 -10.65 -0.31 -11.83
N ALA A 118 -10.45 0.89 -11.27
CA ALA A 118 -9.57 1.09 -10.12
C ALA A 118 -10.11 0.49 -8.80
N GLY A 119 -11.37 0.07 -8.74
CA GLY A 119 -11.99 -0.49 -7.53
C GLY A 119 -11.23 -1.69 -6.97
N THR A 120 -10.69 -2.53 -7.85
CA THR A 120 -9.87 -3.69 -7.45
C THR A 120 -8.56 -3.27 -6.78
N ALA A 121 -7.90 -2.24 -7.31
CA ALA A 121 -6.66 -1.69 -6.73
C ALA A 121 -6.94 -0.98 -5.39
N HIS A 122 -8.01 -0.19 -5.34
CA HIS A 122 -8.42 0.55 -4.15
C HIS A 122 -8.73 -0.37 -2.96
N ALA A 123 -9.47 -1.47 -3.19
CA ALA A 123 -9.80 -2.42 -2.13
C ALA A 123 -8.54 -2.97 -1.43
N GLN A 124 -7.51 -3.34 -2.21
CA GLN A 124 -6.25 -3.83 -1.66
C GLN A 124 -5.51 -2.75 -0.86
N MET A 125 -5.36 -1.55 -1.43
CA MET A 125 -4.68 -0.42 -0.76
C MET A 125 -5.38 -0.01 0.55
N TYR A 126 -6.71 0.03 0.55
CA TYR A 126 -7.50 0.44 1.69
C TYR A 126 -7.38 -0.52 2.88
N ILE A 127 -7.46 -1.84 2.62
CA ILE A 127 -7.35 -2.86 3.67
C ILE A 127 -5.96 -2.78 4.34
N MET A 128 -4.90 -2.48 3.58
CA MET A 128 -3.56 -2.34 4.14
C MET A 128 -3.45 -1.15 5.09
N GLY A 129 -4.17 -0.06 4.81
CA GLY A 129 -4.22 1.10 5.70
C GLY A 129 -4.73 0.76 7.11
N ALA A 130 -5.68 -0.17 7.23
CA ALA A 130 -6.18 -0.62 8.54
C ALA A 130 -5.10 -1.40 9.32
N LEU A 131 -4.39 -2.32 8.66
CA LEU A 131 -3.30 -3.08 9.27
C LEU A 131 -2.10 -2.20 9.64
N LEU A 132 -1.75 -1.24 8.79
CA LEU A 132 -0.67 -0.29 9.06
C LEU A 132 -0.96 0.60 10.26
N ARG A 133 -2.22 1.04 10.41
CA ARG A 133 -2.62 1.94 11.51
C ARG A 133 -2.86 1.19 12.83
N HIS A 134 -3.46 0.01 12.78
CA HIS A 134 -3.98 -0.66 13.99
C HIS A 134 -3.34 -2.02 14.27
N GLY A 135 -2.56 -2.57 13.34
CA GLY A 135 -1.88 -3.84 13.53
C GLY A 135 -0.74 -3.75 14.54
N SER A 136 -0.60 -4.81 15.34
CA SER A 136 0.60 -5.03 16.14
C SER A 136 1.85 -5.19 15.26
N PRO A 137 3.06 -4.97 15.81
CA PRO A 137 4.30 -5.22 15.07
C PRO A 137 4.38 -6.65 14.50
N ALA A 138 3.91 -7.65 15.25
CA ALA A 138 3.87 -9.03 14.79
C ALA A 138 2.94 -9.22 13.58
N GLN A 139 1.72 -8.66 13.60
CA GLN A 139 0.79 -8.74 12.46
C GLN A 139 1.35 -8.04 11.22
N LYS A 140 1.97 -6.86 11.38
CA LYS A 140 2.59 -6.14 10.26
C LYS A 140 3.69 -6.96 9.60
N ARG A 141 4.61 -7.52 10.40
CA ARG A 141 5.70 -8.39 9.92
C ARG A 141 5.19 -9.67 9.24
N GLN A 142 4.09 -10.23 9.71
CA GLN A 142 3.51 -11.44 9.15
C GLN A 142 2.79 -11.19 7.82
N TRP A 143 1.98 -10.12 7.73
CA TRP A 143 1.01 -9.98 6.64
C TRP A 143 1.42 -8.99 5.56
N LEU A 144 2.17 -7.94 5.86
CA LEU A 144 2.53 -6.93 4.84
C LEU A 144 3.53 -7.46 3.80
N PRO A 145 4.60 -8.21 4.16
CA PRO A 145 5.55 -8.73 3.18
C PRO A 145 4.96 -9.63 2.09
N PRO A 146 4.06 -10.60 2.37
CA PRO A 146 3.46 -11.42 1.33
C PRO A 146 2.46 -10.63 0.46
N ILE A 147 1.89 -9.54 0.95
CA ILE A 147 0.96 -8.71 0.17
C ILE A 147 1.73 -7.76 -0.77
N ALA A 148 2.93 -7.37 -0.38
CA ALA A 148 3.78 -6.48 -1.18
C ALA A 148 4.48 -7.18 -2.38
N ARG A 149 4.34 -8.51 -2.53
CA ARG A 149 5.08 -9.34 -3.50
C ARG A 149 4.16 -10.10 -4.43
#